data_AF-A0A0B7KN52-F1
#
_entry.id   AF-A0A0B7KN52-F1
#
_cell.length_a   1.000
_cell.length_b   1.000
_cell.length_c   1.000
_cell.angle_alpha   90.00
_cell.angle_beta   90.00
_cell.angle_gamma   90.00
#
_symmetry.space_group_name_H-M   'P 1'
#
loop_
_entity.id
_entity.type
_entity.pdbx_description
1 polymer ?
#
loop_
_entity_poly.entity_id
_entity_poly.type
_entity_poly.pdbx_seq_one_letter_code
_entity_poly.pdbx_strand_id
1 'polypeptide(L)'
;MLRDIYLPQVIVGAPGYNGNWELIMMEAAMGISIFLDDHESYDVAMVRFLDRAAAYIYLESDGDMPHTAAVDAKWLKTNGDIIEFWNNQSIFNVSGLSQETCRDFEHTGYGLAAMSHVAETSRIQGRDLYKEDTGSRLRYGLEFHSKYTLGALQPEWLCNNETLSTYLGPATEIGFNALPHRLGYAMPSTEELTEKQRPSGALLFYGWETLTHLRN
;
A
#
# COMPACT_ATOMS: atom_id res chain seq x y z
N MET A 1 -10.68 7.72 -25.23
CA MET A 1 -10.52 6.37 -24.62
C MET A 1 -10.08 6.47 -23.16
N LEU A 2 -8.86 6.89 -22.84
CA LEU A 2 -8.44 7.03 -21.42
C LEU A 2 -9.35 7.98 -20.65
N ARG A 3 -9.63 9.17 -21.21
CA ARG A 3 -10.52 10.18 -20.61
C ARG A 3 -11.96 9.70 -20.45
N ASP A 4 -12.54 9.13 -21.50
CA ASP A 4 -13.99 8.94 -21.58
C ASP A 4 -14.46 7.54 -21.16
N ILE A 5 -13.56 6.56 -21.16
CA ILE A 5 -13.88 5.16 -20.89
C ILE A 5 -13.18 4.67 -19.63
N TYR A 6 -11.87 4.82 -19.49
CA TYR A 6 -11.14 4.24 -18.36
C TYR A 6 -11.19 5.08 -17.10
N LEU A 7 -10.89 6.39 -17.20
CA LEU A 7 -10.84 7.29 -16.05
C LEU A 7 -12.13 7.26 -15.23
N PRO A 8 -13.35 7.31 -15.81
CA PRO A 8 -14.59 7.26 -15.03
C PRO A 8 -14.79 5.95 -14.28
N GLN A 9 -14.16 4.85 -14.69
CA GLN A 9 -14.26 3.55 -14.02
C GLN A 9 -13.31 3.44 -12.83
N VAL A 10 -12.14 4.08 -12.91
CA VAL A 10 -11.13 3.98 -11.85
C VAL A 10 -11.21 5.13 -10.84
N ILE A 11 -11.55 6.34 -11.28
CA ILE A 11 -11.62 7.53 -10.41
C ILE A 11 -12.82 7.52 -9.47
N VAL A 12 -13.67 6.51 -9.48
CA VAL A 12 -14.76 6.37 -8.51
C VAL A 12 -14.32 5.64 -7.24
N GLY A 13 -13.18 4.94 -7.28
CA GLY A 13 -12.71 4.10 -6.18
C GLY A 13 -13.45 2.76 -6.08
N ALA A 14 -13.22 2.02 -4.99
CA ALA A 14 -13.75 0.68 -4.78
C ALA A 14 -14.48 0.58 -3.43
N PRO A 15 -15.57 1.33 -3.20
CA PRO A 15 -16.27 1.32 -1.92
C PRO A 15 -16.79 -0.10 -1.60
N GLY A 16 -16.54 -0.57 -0.38
CA GLY A 16 -16.94 -1.91 0.05
C GLY A 16 -16.03 -3.06 -0.39
N TYR A 17 -14.92 -2.76 -1.09
CA TYR A 17 -13.85 -3.71 -1.38
C TYR A 17 -12.62 -3.40 -0.53
N ASN A 18 -11.78 -4.41 -0.33
CA ASN A 18 -10.51 -4.23 0.38
C ASN A 18 -9.63 -3.18 -0.31
N GLY A 19 -8.84 -2.48 0.51
CA GLY A 19 -8.21 -1.23 0.12
C GLY A 19 -7.16 -1.33 -0.98
N ASN A 20 -6.62 -2.52 -1.26
CA ASN A 20 -5.70 -2.73 -2.37
C ASN A 20 -6.34 -2.36 -3.72
N TRP A 21 -7.64 -2.65 -3.89
CA TRP A 21 -8.40 -2.30 -5.10
C TRP A 21 -8.43 -0.79 -5.31
N GLU A 22 -8.82 -0.04 -4.28
CA GLU A 22 -8.92 1.41 -4.39
C GLU A 22 -7.55 2.06 -4.58
N LEU A 23 -6.49 1.53 -3.94
CA LEU A 23 -5.11 2.01 -4.17
C LEU A 23 -4.67 1.83 -5.63
N ILE A 24 -4.87 0.64 -6.22
CA ILE A 24 -4.55 0.37 -7.63
C ILE A 24 -5.41 1.22 -8.57
N MET A 25 -6.69 1.41 -8.26
CA MET A 25 -7.56 2.28 -9.04
C MET A 25 -7.10 3.73 -8.99
N MET A 26 -6.63 4.22 -7.85
CA MET A 26 -6.08 5.57 -7.74
C MET A 26 -4.73 5.71 -8.45
N GLU A 27 -3.87 4.70 -8.39
CA GLU A 27 -2.65 4.64 -9.21
C GLU A 27 -2.98 4.81 -10.70
N ALA A 28 -3.94 4.03 -11.21
CA ALA A 28 -4.39 4.13 -12.60
C ALA A 28 -5.01 5.51 -12.91
N ALA A 29 -5.88 6.02 -12.04
CA ALA A 29 -6.54 7.32 -12.21
C ALA A 29 -5.51 8.47 -12.27
N MET A 30 -4.52 8.46 -11.38
CA MET A 30 -3.45 9.46 -11.36
C MET A 30 -2.57 9.37 -12.61
N GLY A 31 -2.18 8.16 -13.02
CA GLY A 31 -1.40 7.95 -14.25
C GLY A 31 -2.13 8.45 -15.50
N ILE A 32 -3.43 8.16 -15.61
CA ILE A 32 -4.27 8.70 -16.70
C ILE A 32 -4.35 10.22 -16.65
N SER A 33 -4.55 10.79 -15.45
CA SER A 33 -4.68 12.23 -15.26
C SER A 33 -3.41 12.97 -15.67
N ILE A 34 -2.23 12.46 -15.29
CA ILE A 34 -0.93 13.00 -15.70
C ILE A 34 -0.77 12.94 -17.22
N PHE A 35 -1.05 11.80 -17.83
CA PHE A 35 -0.93 11.64 -19.29
C PHE A 35 -1.81 12.63 -20.07
N LEU A 36 -2.96 12.98 -19.52
CA LEU A 36 -3.94 13.88 -20.12
C LEU A 36 -3.78 15.35 -19.73
N ASP A 37 -2.79 15.70 -18.89
CA ASP A 37 -2.62 17.02 -18.29
C ASP A 37 -3.89 17.50 -17.54
N ASP A 38 -4.54 16.57 -16.84
CA ASP A 38 -5.81 16.79 -16.13
C ASP A 38 -5.59 16.95 -14.62
N HIS A 39 -5.36 18.19 -14.20
CA HIS A 39 -5.11 18.52 -12.80
C HIS A 39 -6.32 18.25 -11.88
N GLU A 40 -7.55 18.50 -12.38
CA GLU A 40 -8.76 18.32 -11.56
C GLU A 40 -8.96 16.84 -11.21
N SER A 41 -8.81 15.96 -12.19
CA SER A 41 -8.91 14.51 -11.98
C SER A 41 -7.75 13.98 -11.12
N TYR A 42 -6.54 14.54 -11.28
CA TYR A 42 -5.41 14.21 -10.43
C TYR A 42 -5.69 14.53 -8.96
N ASP A 43 -6.20 15.73 -8.67
CA ASP A 43 -6.50 16.16 -7.30
C ASP A 43 -7.59 15.30 -6.65
N VAL A 44 -8.64 14.96 -7.39
CA VAL A 44 -9.69 14.02 -6.92
C VAL A 44 -9.10 12.65 -6.60
N ALA A 45 -8.25 12.12 -7.48
CA ALA A 45 -7.60 10.82 -7.26
C ALA A 45 -6.63 10.87 -6.07
N MET A 46 -5.85 11.94 -5.93
CA MET A 46 -4.90 12.13 -4.83
C MET A 46 -5.61 12.21 -3.47
N VAL A 47 -6.70 12.97 -3.35
CA VAL A 47 -7.46 13.07 -2.10
C VAL A 47 -7.97 11.68 -1.67
N ARG A 48 -8.52 10.91 -2.60
CA ARG A 48 -8.99 9.55 -2.30
C ARG A 48 -7.83 8.59 -1.99
N PHE A 49 -6.72 8.69 -2.73
CA PHE A 49 -5.53 7.90 -2.46
C PHE A 49 -5.02 8.11 -1.05
N LEU A 50 -4.91 9.36 -0.58
CA LEU A 50 -4.39 9.66 0.76
C LEU A 50 -5.28 9.10 1.87
N ASP A 51 -6.61 9.26 1.75
CA ASP A 51 -7.56 8.69 2.72
C ASP A 51 -7.50 7.15 2.74
N ARG A 52 -7.39 6.53 1.55
CA ARG A 52 -7.26 5.08 1.45
C ARG A 52 -5.92 4.57 1.97
N ALA A 53 -4.81 5.25 1.65
CA ALA A 53 -3.49 4.89 2.14
C ALA A 53 -3.45 4.92 3.67
N ALA A 54 -4.13 5.90 4.28
CA ALA A 54 -4.31 5.95 5.72
C ALA A 54 -5.13 4.77 6.25
N ALA A 55 -6.21 4.39 5.57
CA ALA A 55 -7.07 3.30 5.97
C ALA A 55 -6.54 1.90 5.63
N TYR A 56 -5.43 1.80 4.90
CA TYR A 56 -4.93 0.51 4.39
C TYR A 56 -3.81 -0.07 5.25
N ILE A 57 -2.94 0.76 5.83
CA ILE A 57 -1.86 0.33 6.73
C ILE A 57 -2.07 0.98 8.08
N TYR A 58 -2.23 0.19 9.13
CA TYR A 58 -2.31 0.66 10.51
C TYR A 58 -0.95 1.16 11.00
N LEU A 59 -0.97 2.29 11.70
CA LEU A 59 0.13 2.76 12.54
C LEU A 59 -0.34 2.85 13.99
N GLU A 60 0.56 2.64 14.96
CA GLU A 60 0.23 2.84 16.38
C GLU A 60 -0.23 4.28 16.68
N SER A 61 0.17 5.25 15.84
CA SER A 61 -0.32 6.64 15.91
C SER A 61 -1.79 6.81 15.55
N ASP A 62 -2.43 5.82 14.93
CA ASP A 62 -3.88 5.82 14.65
C ASP A 62 -4.70 5.60 15.93
N GLY A 63 -4.08 5.08 16.99
CA GLY A 63 -4.73 4.72 18.25
C GLY A 63 -5.11 3.23 18.32
N ASP A 64 -6.19 2.92 19.03
CA ASP A 64 -6.60 1.53 19.31
C ASP A 64 -7.19 0.80 18.09
N MET A 65 -7.57 1.55 17.04
CA MET A 65 -8.19 1.03 15.83
C MET A 65 -7.58 1.69 14.59
N PRO A 66 -7.55 1.01 13.43
CA PRO A 66 -7.10 1.61 12.19
C PRO A 66 -8.00 2.75 11.72
N HIS A 67 -7.40 3.70 11.01
CA HIS A 67 -8.15 4.73 10.29
C HIS A 67 -9.18 4.07 9.36
N THR A 68 -10.37 4.66 9.28
CA THR A 68 -11.44 4.18 8.40
C THR A 68 -11.65 5.19 7.30
N ALA A 69 -11.48 4.77 6.05
CA ALA A 69 -11.70 5.63 4.89
C ALA A 69 -13.12 6.21 4.90
N ALA A 70 -13.27 7.46 4.48
CA ALA A 70 -14.55 8.18 4.54
C ALA A 70 -15.67 7.46 3.75
N VAL A 71 -15.31 6.74 2.68
CA VAL A 71 -16.26 5.93 1.90
C VAL A 71 -16.76 4.71 2.67
N ASP A 72 -15.93 4.12 3.53
CA ASP A 72 -16.25 2.91 4.28
C ASP A 72 -16.91 3.23 5.63
N ALA A 73 -16.61 4.39 6.21
CA ALA A 73 -17.28 4.93 7.41
C ALA A 73 -18.80 5.09 7.24
N LYS A 74 -19.32 5.01 6.00
CA LYS A 74 -20.76 4.99 5.71
C LYS A 74 -21.45 3.72 6.21
N TRP A 75 -20.74 2.59 6.33
CA TRP A 75 -21.30 1.30 6.72
C TRP A 75 -20.49 0.59 7.81
N LEU A 76 -19.21 0.92 8.02
CA LEU A 76 -18.43 0.53 9.20
C LEU A 76 -18.76 1.47 10.36
N LYS A 77 -19.58 1.02 11.33
CA LYS A 77 -20.12 1.83 12.44
C LYS A 77 -19.55 1.48 13.80
N THR A 78 -18.98 0.29 13.94
CA THR A 78 -18.47 -0.24 15.19
C THR A 78 -17.06 -0.79 15.00
N ASN A 79 -16.32 -0.96 16.11
CA ASN A 79 -15.03 -1.65 16.07
C ASN A 79 -15.18 -3.09 15.55
N GLY A 80 -16.32 -3.74 15.80
CA GLY A 80 -16.61 -5.07 15.26
C GLY A 80 -16.65 -5.07 13.73
N ASP A 81 -17.31 -4.08 13.13
CA ASP A 81 -17.38 -3.95 11.66
C ASP A 81 -15.97 -3.74 11.08
N ILE A 82 -15.14 -2.92 11.73
CA ILE A 82 -13.76 -2.66 11.30
C ILE A 82 -12.92 -3.94 11.42
N ILE A 83 -13.02 -4.66 12.54
CA ILE A 83 -12.29 -5.92 12.77
C ILE A 83 -12.68 -6.96 11.72
N GLU A 84 -13.97 -7.12 11.43
CA GLU A 84 -14.45 -8.03 10.38
C GLU A 84 -13.86 -7.64 9.01
N PHE A 85 -13.87 -6.34 8.68
CA PHE A 85 -13.32 -5.83 7.43
C PHE A 85 -11.79 -5.96 7.32
N TRP A 86 -11.09 -5.98 8.45
CA TRP A 86 -9.65 -6.27 8.56
C TRP A 86 -9.36 -7.77 8.69
N ASN A 87 -10.22 -8.61 8.09
CA ASN A 87 -10.07 -10.07 8.07
C ASN A 87 -9.98 -10.67 9.49
N ASN A 88 -10.82 -10.18 10.40
CA ASN A 88 -10.90 -10.58 11.80
C ASN A 88 -9.63 -10.30 12.64
N GLN A 89 -8.72 -9.45 12.16
CA GLN A 89 -7.62 -8.95 13.01
C GLN A 89 -8.20 -8.05 14.10
N SER A 90 -8.05 -8.47 15.36
CA SER A 90 -8.63 -7.79 16.52
C SER A 90 -7.62 -7.06 17.40
N ILE A 91 -6.32 -7.26 17.16
CA ILE A 91 -5.23 -6.67 17.96
C ILE A 91 -4.40 -5.75 17.07
N PHE A 92 -4.46 -4.45 17.34
CA PHE A 92 -3.68 -3.43 16.64
C PHE A 92 -2.69 -2.82 17.63
N ASN A 93 -1.49 -3.40 17.69
CA ASN A 93 -0.47 -3.05 18.68
C ASN A 93 0.94 -2.90 18.08
N VAL A 94 1.05 -3.00 16.75
CA VAL A 94 2.30 -2.78 16.01
C VAL A 94 1.99 -2.09 14.71
N SER A 95 2.83 -1.11 14.37
CA SER A 95 2.75 -0.41 13.09
C SER A 95 3.09 -1.34 11.92
N GLY A 96 2.39 -1.18 10.80
CA GLY A 96 2.66 -1.87 9.53
C GLY A 96 1.69 -2.99 9.16
N LEU A 97 0.68 -3.28 10.00
CA LEU A 97 -0.41 -4.17 9.62
C LEU A 97 -1.19 -3.59 8.45
N SER A 98 -1.44 -4.39 7.42
CA SER A 98 -2.34 -4.06 6.32
C SER A 98 -3.73 -4.61 6.59
N GLN A 99 -4.75 -3.96 6.01
CA GLN A 99 -6.10 -4.51 5.94
C GLN A 99 -6.13 -5.92 5.34
N GLU A 100 -5.18 -6.25 4.48
CA GLU A 100 -5.06 -7.56 3.81
C GLU A 100 -4.13 -8.55 4.52
N THR A 101 -3.46 -8.16 5.61
CA THR A 101 -2.46 -9.01 6.30
C THR A 101 -3.01 -10.40 6.64
N CYS A 102 -4.26 -10.46 7.11
CA CYS A 102 -4.90 -11.71 7.53
C CYS A 102 -5.72 -12.39 6.43
N ARG A 103 -5.74 -11.83 5.21
CA ARG A 103 -6.26 -12.50 4.01
C ARG A 103 -5.13 -13.26 3.33
N ASP A 104 -4.15 -12.53 2.82
CA ASP A 104 -2.90 -13.05 2.27
C ASP A 104 -1.93 -11.91 1.92
N PHE A 105 -0.62 -12.20 1.91
CA PHE A 105 0.39 -11.19 1.61
C PHE A 105 0.45 -10.81 0.13
N GLU A 106 -0.16 -11.58 -0.78
CA GLU A 106 -0.13 -11.24 -2.20
C GLU A 106 -1.00 -10.00 -2.45
N HIS A 107 -2.19 -9.95 -1.84
CA HIS A 107 -3.05 -8.78 -1.85
C HIS A 107 -2.48 -7.60 -1.07
N THR A 108 -1.76 -7.87 0.03
CA THR A 108 -0.97 -6.82 0.70
C THR A 108 0.08 -6.22 -0.25
N GLY A 109 0.80 -7.09 -0.97
CA GLY A 109 1.81 -6.71 -1.95
C GLY A 109 1.22 -5.83 -3.05
N TYR A 110 -0.02 -6.09 -3.47
CA TYR A 110 -0.70 -5.23 -4.44
C TYR A 110 -0.88 -3.79 -3.92
N GLY A 111 -1.37 -3.63 -2.69
CA GLY A 111 -1.57 -2.29 -2.11
C GLY A 111 -0.26 -1.55 -1.83
N LEU A 112 0.75 -2.25 -1.29
CA LEU A 112 2.07 -1.65 -1.00
C LEU A 112 2.79 -1.18 -2.27
N ALA A 113 2.68 -1.93 -3.36
CA ALA A 113 3.25 -1.51 -4.65
C ALA A 113 2.51 -0.31 -5.23
N ALA A 114 1.17 -0.32 -5.24
CA ALA A 114 0.39 0.83 -5.70
C ALA A 114 0.71 2.10 -4.89
N MET A 115 0.85 1.99 -3.56
CA MET A 115 1.32 3.10 -2.72
C MET A 115 2.72 3.57 -3.10
N SER A 116 3.66 2.64 -3.37
CA SER A 116 5.02 2.97 -3.80
C SER A 116 5.04 3.68 -5.15
N HIS A 117 4.25 3.22 -6.12
CA HIS A 117 4.17 3.79 -7.46
C HIS A 117 3.58 5.20 -7.43
N VAL A 118 2.49 5.38 -6.67
CA VAL A 118 1.88 6.71 -6.48
C VAL A 118 2.84 7.65 -5.77
N ALA A 119 3.55 7.21 -4.73
CA ALA A 119 4.52 8.03 -4.02
C ALA A 119 5.67 8.49 -4.94
N GLU A 120 6.23 7.58 -5.75
CA GLU A 120 7.29 7.94 -6.70
C GLU A 120 6.79 8.86 -7.81
N THR A 121 5.62 8.56 -8.36
CA THR A 121 4.98 9.39 -9.40
C THR A 121 4.70 10.79 -8.87
N SER A 122 4.09 10.91 -7.69
CA SER A 122 3.82 12.19 -7.04
C SER A 122 5.12 12.98 -6.79
N ARG A 123 6.17 12.30 -6.34
CA ARG A 123 7.49 12.94 -6.13
C ARG A 123 8.04 13.52 -7.43
N ILE A 124 7.93 12.81 -8.54
CA ILE A 124 8.32 13.29 -9.87
C ILE A 124 7.46 14.49 -10.29
N GLN A 125 6.17 14.51 -9.94
CA GLN A 125 5.27 15.65 -10.16
C GLN A 125 5.48 16.82 -9.16
N GLY A 126 6.39 16.68 -8.19
CA GLY A 126 6.80 17.77 -7.29
C GLY A 126 6.24 17.70 -5.87
N ARG A 127 5.43 16.70 -5.51
CA ARG A 127 4.96 16.46 -4.13
C ARG A 127 5.53 15.16 -3.56
N ASP A 128 6.37 15.29 -2.54
CA ASP A 128 7.12 14.19 -1.95
C ASP A 128 6.32 13.45 -0.85
N LEU A 129 5.47 12.51 -1.26
CA LEU A 129 4.64 11.71 -0.34
C LEU A 129 5.44 10.80 0.59
N TYR A 130 6.71 10.49 0.27
CA TYR A 130 7.58 9.73 1.16
C TYR A 130 7.91 10.48 2.46
N LYS A 131 7.77 11.82 2.46
CA LYS A 131 7.94 12.68 3.64
C LYS A 131 6.62 13.00 4.35
N GLU A 132 5.52 12.44 3.88
CA GLU A 132 4.19 12.59 4.46
C GLU A 132 3.75 11.28 5.15
N ASP A 133 2.51 11.24 5.65
CA ASP A 133 1.92 10.07 6.32
C ASP A 133 2.01 8.79 5.45
N THR A 134 1.78 8.91 4.13
CA THR A 134 1.93 7.81 3.17
C THR A 134 3.31 7.15 3.24
N GLY A 135 4.39 7.94 3.36
CA GLY A 135 5.75 7.43 3.46
C GLY A 135 6.00 6.64 4.74
N SER A 136 5.45 7.11 5.87
CA SER A 136 5.51 6.38 7.14
C SER A 136 4.76 5.04 7.05
N ARG A 137 3.54 5.06 6.52
CA ARG A 137 2.73 3.84 6.31
C ARG A 137 3.41 2.85 5.39
N LEU A 138 3.94 3.33 4.27
CA LEU A 138 4.66 2.48 3.33
C LEU A 138 5.90 1.86 3.96
N ARG A 139 6.68 2.64 4.74
CA ARG A 139 7.85 2.14 5.47
C ARG A 139 7.50 0.99 6.40
N TYR A 140 6.54 1.20 7.30
CA TYR A 140 6.17 0.18 8.28
C TYR A 140 5.49 -1.02 7.63
N GLY A 141 4.64 -0.78 6.62
CA GLY A 141 3.99 -1.83 5.85
C GLY A 141 5.00 -2.74 5.14
N LEU A 142 5.96 -2.17 4.41
CA LEU A 142 7.01 -2.94 3.73
C LEU A 142 7.86 -3.74 4.73
N GLU A 143 8.31 -3.12 5.82
CA GLU A 143 9.20 -3.78 6.78
C GLU A 143 8.49 -4.91 7.53
N PHE A 144 7.24 -4.69 7.96
CA PHE A 144 6.44 -5.70 8.64
C PHE A 144 6.24 -6.94 7.75
N HIS A 145 5.79 -6.75 6.52
CA HIS A 145 5.47 -7.87 5.64
C HIS A 145 6.74 -8.58 5.16
N SER A 146 7.81 -7.83 4.85
CA SER A 146 9.08 -8.42 4.45
C SER A 146 9.66 -9.34 5.53
N LYS A 147 9.57 -8.93 6.80
CA LYS A 147 10.01 -9.74 7.96
C LYS A 147 9.35 -11.12 7.99
N TYR A 148 8.03 -11.21 7.81
CA TYR A 148 7.33 -12.50 7.85
C TYR A 148 7.47 -13.29 6.53
N THR A 149 7.61 -12.62 5.38
CA THR A 149 8.01 -13.28 4.12
C THR A 149 9.36 -13.98 4.24
N LEU A 150 10.29 -13.41 5.02
CA LEU A 150 11.61 -14.00 5.30
C LEU A 150 11.58 -15.12 6.36
N GLY A 151 10.40 -15.48 6.88
CA GLY A 151 10.23 -16.63 7.77
C GLY A 151 10.39 -16.31 9.26
N ALA A 152 10.23 -15.05 9.68
CA ALA A 152 10.12 -14.73 11.10
C ALA A 152 8.93 -15.46 11.75
N LEU A 153 9.08 -15.83 13.03
CA LEU A 153 8.02 -16.49 13.78
C LEU A 153 6.82 -15.56 13.97
N GLN A 154 5.64 -16.04 13.57
CA GLN A 154 4.37 -15.36 13.77
C GLN A 154 4.03 -15.31 15.27
N PRO A 155 3.65 -14.14 15.81
CA PRO A 155 3.15 -14.03 17.17
C PRO A 155 1.67 -14.46 17.25
N GLU A 156 1.25 -15.01 18.40
CA GLU A 156 -0.11 -15.55 18.59
C GLU A 156 -1.24 -14.53 18.39
N TRP A 157 -0.97 -13.24 18.61
CA TRP A 157 -1.96 -12.17 18.44
C TRP A 157 -2.27 -11.84 16.96
N LEU A 158 -1.40 -12.26 16.04
CA LEU A 158 -1.51 -11.92 14.63
C LEU A 158 -2.42 -12.93 13.92
N CYS A 159 -3.44 -12.42 13.25
CA CYS A 159 -4.42 -13.15 12.45
C CYS A 159 -5.09 -14.30 13.21
N ASN A 160 -5.43 -14.08 14.49
CA ASN A 160 -6.00 -15.10 15.38
C ASN A 160 -5.16 -16.39 15.44
N ASN A 161 -3.83 -16.26 15.27
CA ASN A 161 -2.87 -17.35 15.18
C ASN A 161 -3.12 -18.33 14.00
N GLU A 162 -3.89 -17.90 12.99
CA GLU A 162 -4.04 -18.64 11.74
C GLU A 162 -2.76 -18.54 10.90
N THR A 163 -2.49 -19.56 10.08
CA THR A 163 -1.26 -19.59 9.27
C THR A 163 -1.25 -18.45 8.26
N LEU A 164 -0.21 -17.61 8.30
CA LEU A 164 -0.02 -16.56 7.31
C LEU A 164 0.33 -17.12 5.93
N SER A 165 -0.33 -16.60 4.89
CA SER A 165 0.20 -16.63 3.54
C SER A 165 1.26 -15.55 3.41
N THR A 166 2.52 -15.94 3.19
CA THR A 166 3.67 -15.03 3.30
C THR A 166 4.28 -14.59 1.96
N TYR A 167 3.67 -14.95 0.82
CA TYR A 167 4.13 -14.50 -0.49
C TYR A 167 3.70 -13.05 -0.74
N LEU A 168 4.66 -12.12 -0.75
CA LEU A 168 4.41 -10.68 -0.94
C LEU A 168 4.42 -10.23 -2.41
N GLY A 169 4.87 -11.09 -3.33
CA GLY A 169 5.19 -10.67 -4.71
C GLY A 169 6.41 -9.73 -4.78
N PRO A 170 6.71 -9.18 -5.98
CA PRO A 170 7.84 -8.27 -6.21
C PRO A 170 7.50 -6.82 -5.84
N ALA A 171 6.92 -6.59 -4.65
CA ALA A 171 6.29 -5.32 -4.28
C ALA A 171 7.22 -4.29 -3.59
N THR A 172 8.47 -4.66 -3.31
CA THR A 172 9.31 -3.88 -2.39
C THR A 172 10.23 -2.87 -3.06
N GLU A 173 10.55 -3.04 -4.34
CA GLU A 173 11.69 -2.39 -5.00
C GLU A 173 11.58 -0.86 -4.99
N ILE A 174 10.46 -0.29 -5.43
CA ILE A 174 10.29 1.17 -5.52
C ILE A 174 10.31 1.83 -4.13
N GLY A 175 9.57 1.27 -3.17
CA GLY A 175 9.55 1.77 -1.80
C GLY A 175 10.92 1.65 -1.12
N PHE A 176 11.63 0.55 -1.35
CA PHE A 176 12.99 0.33 -0.88
C PHE A 176 13.99 1.29 -1.54
N ASN A 177 13.84 1.65 -2.81
CA ASN A 177 14.72 2.66 -3.39
C ASN A 177 14.52 4.05 -2.74
N ALA A 178 13.29 4.41 -2.40
CA ALA A 178 13.01 5.71 -1.81
C ALA A 178 13.40 5.82 -0.33
N LEU A 179 12.92 4.91 0.51
CA LEU A 179 12.89 5.09 1.96
C LEU A 179 14.27 4.86 2.61
N PRO A 180 14.96 3.72 2.39
CA PRO A 180 16.32 3.54 2.88
C PRO A 180 17.35 4.29 2.06
N HIS A 181 17.38 4.16 0.72
CA HIS A 181 18.50 4.73 -0.05
C HIS A 181 18.46 6.26 -0.13
N ARG A 182 17.30 6.88 -0.42
CA ARG A 182 17.22 8.35 -0.54
C ARG A 182 16.94 9.05 0.78
N LEU A 183 16.16 8.45 1.68
CA LEU A 183 15.75 9.09 2.95
C LEU A 183 16.47 8.54 4.20
N GLY A 184 17.27 7.48 4.08
CA GLY A 184 18.12 6.98 5.17
C GLY A 184 17.39 6.19 6.26
N TYR A 185 16.18 5.69 5.98
CA TYR A 185 15.44 4.88 6.95
C TYR A 185 15.95 3.44 7.03
N ALA A 186 16.24 2.93 8.23
CA ALA A 186 16.57 1.51 8.41
C ALA A 186 15.34 0.62 8.12
N MET A 187 15.50 -0.31 7.17
CA MET A 187 14.49 -1.28 6.72
C MET A 187 15.16 -2.63 6.36
N PRO A 188 15.82 -3.30 7.31
CA PRO A 188 16.70 -4.44 7.04
C PRO A 188 15.97 -5.65 6.43
N SER A 189 14.73 -5.93 6.86
CA SER A 189 13.96 -7.04 6.29
C SER A 189 13.54 -6.74 4.86
N THR A 190 13.15 -5.50 4.60
CA THR A 190 12.80 -5.05 3.24
C THR A 190 14.01 -5.08 2.32
N GLU A 191 15.18 -4.67 2.81
CA GLU A 191 16.46 -4.76 2.08
C GLU A 191 16.76 -6.21 1.68
N GLU A 192 16.80 -7.12 2.66
CA GLU A 192 17.10 -8.53 2.42
C GLU A 192 16.11 -9.18 1.45
N LEU A 193 14.81 -8.91 1.60
CA LEU A 193 13.78 -9.46 0.72
C LEU A 193 13.93 -8.92 -0.71
N THR A 194 14.11 -7.60 -0.85
CA THR A 194 14.28 -6.97 -2.17
C THR A 194 15.47 -7.56 -2.90
N GLU A 195 16.62 -7.69 -2.22
CA GLU A 195 17.82 -8.27 -2.82
C GLU A 195 17.64 -9.72 -3.24
N LYS A 196 16.93 -10.53 -2.45
CA LYS A 196 16.63 -11.93 -2.78
C LYS A 196 15.70 -12.10 -3.99
N GLN A 197 14.83 -11.12 -4.25
CA GLN A 197 13.83 -11.18 -5.32
C GLN A 197 14.33 -10.57 -6.64
N ARG A 198 15.48 -9.89 -6.64
CA ARG A 198 16.06 -9.28 -7.84
C ARG A 198 16.65 -10.32 -8.81
N PRO A 199 16.58 -10.06 -10.14
CA PRO A 199 15.81 -9.00 -10.78
C PRO A 199 14.31 -9.35 -10.84
N SER A 200 13.44 -8.37 -10.58
CA SER A 200 12.01 -8.54 -10.79
C SER A 200 11.65 -8.41 -12.28
N GLY A 201 10.75 -9.29 -12.73
CA GLY A 201 10.15 -9.23 -14.07
C GLY A 201 8.92 -8.31 -14.14
N ALA A 202 8.09 -8.51 -15.14
CA ALA A 202 6.76 -7.91 -15.21
C ALA A 202 5.69 -8.92 -14.78
N LEU A 203 4.76 -8.49 -13.93
CA LEU A 203 3.61 -9.27 -13.47
C LEU A 203 2.47 -8.29 -13.17
N LEU A 204 1.28 -8.48 -13.74
CA LEU A 204 0.16 -7.55 -13.55
C LEU A 204 0.57 -6.08 -13.82
N PHE A 205 0.67 -5.26 -12.77
CA PHE A 205 1.09 -3.85 -12.81
C PHE A 205 2.52 -3.61 -12.27
N TYR A 206 3.19 -4.65 -11.78
CA TYR A 206 4.63 -4.63 -11.50
C TYR A 206 5.41 -4.58 -12.81
N GLY A 207 6.37 -3.67 -12.92
CA GLY A 207 6.96 -3.33 -14.23
C GLY A 207 8.47 -3.13 -14.23
N TRP A 208 9.25 -4.22 -14.28
CA TRP A 208 10.71 -4.18 -14.41
C TRP A 208 11.37 -3.22 -13.41
N GLU A 209 10.90 -3.28 -12.16
CA GLU A 209 11.22 -2.27 -11.16
C GLU A 209 12.70 -2.29 -10.80
N THR A 210 13.34 -3.47 -10.78
CA THR A 210 14.80 -3.55 -10.59
C THR A 210 15.54 -2.81 -11.70
N LEU A 211 15.09 -2.89 -12.96
CA LEU A 211 15.73 -2.17 -14.06
C LEU A 211 15.61 -0.65 -13.91
N THR A 212 14.49 -0.18 -13.37
CA THR A 212 14.15 1.25 -13.32
C THR A 212 14.53 1.92 -12.00
N HIS A 213 14.74 1.17 -10.91
CA HIS A 213 14.92 1.69 -9.56
C HIS A 213 16.09 1.09 -8.77
N LEU A 214 16.90 0.18 -9.36
CA LEU A 214 18.13 -0.25 -8.71
C LEU A 214 19.15 0.90 -8.65
N ARG A 215 19.36 1.46 -7.45
CA ARG A 215 20.38 2.49 -7.10
C ARG A 215 20.15 3.88 -7.72
N ASN A 216 18.89 4.34 -7.81
CA ASN A 216 18.52 5.67 -8.34
C ASN A 216 18.16 6.71 -7.27
#